data_AF-A0A0C2WTG8-F1
#
_entry.id   AF-A0A0C2WTG8-F1
#
_cell.length_a   1.000
_cell.length_b   1.000
_cell.length_c   1.000
_cell.angle_alpha   90.00
_cell.angle_beta   90.00
_cell.angle_gamma   90.00
#
_symmetry.space_group_name_H-M   'P 1'
#
loop_
_entity.id
_entity.type
_entity.pdbx_description
1 polymer ?
#
loop_
_entity_poly.entity_id
_entity_poly.type
_entity_poly.pdbx_seq_one_letter_code
_entity_poly.pdbx_strand_id
1 'polypeptide(L)'
;MSDSDNRTAPGGAFNEIKLEYEYLDSFTKMLAAKRAMDEKYLTDLRSLENAWKEAWANWAESGIWPLISPFVSYFKDEMGHLERTIEEITPKLKKLEEAASPAHFYYGEFYPGTTFDDLDSTYQKEQQESKIARRIDSTSVNSWHSKAQSLQDCLLLEQDRNYRRAVWKQHKAVKRATKWYIKCMPVVLENHQQRAEDIKSHIQATLTRYR
;
A
#
# COMPACT_ATOMS: atom_id res chain seq x y z
N MET A 1 9.70 5.45 27.83
CA MET A 1 10.62 6.38 27.12
C MET A 1 10.36 6.17 25.64
N SER A 2 10.20 7.27 24.89
CA SER A 2 9.32 7.36 23.72
C SER A 2 9.85 6.68 22.45
N ASP A 3 8.96 5.95 21.77
CA ASP A 3 9.06 5.45 20.38
C ASP A 3 9.16 6.56 19.31
N SER A 4 9.45 7.81 19.71
CA SER A 4 9.46 8.97 18.84
C SER A 4 10.72 9.10 17.98
N ASP A 5 11.81 8.40 18.31
CA ASP A 5 13.11 8.59 17.65
C ASP A 5 13.24 7.87 16.30
N ASN A 6 12.34 6.93 15.98
CA ASN A 6 12.32 6.25 14.69
C ASN A 6 11.60 7.03 13.58
N ARG A 7 10.85 8.09 13.89
CA ARG A 7 10.13 8.90 12.88
C ARG A 7 11.06 9.70 11.97
N THR A 8 12.30 9.93 12.38
CA THR A 8 13.34 10.59 11.58
C THR A 8 14.28 9.62 10.88
N ALA A 9 14.06 8.31 11.02
CA ALA A 9 14.87 7.31 10.33
C ALA A 9 14.67 7.42 8.81
N PRO A 10 15.75 7.47 8.01
CA PRO A 10 15.62 7.57 6.57
C PRO A 10 14.83 6.36 6.01
N GLY A 11 13.73 6.62 5.31
CA GLY A 11 12.84 5.57 4.77
C GLY A 11 11.56 5.31 5.56
N GLY A 12 11.39 5.85 6.77
CA GLY A 12 10.19 5.62 7.60
C GLY A 12 8.88 6.02 6.91
N ALA A 13 8.80 7.26 6.39
CA ALA A 13 7.62 7.74 5.68
C ALA A 13 7.29 6.93 4.41
N PHE A 14 8.28 6.30 3.78
CA PHE A 14 8.06 5.45 2.61
C PHE A 14 7.44 4.12 2.98
N ASN A 15 7.89 3.55 4.10
CA ASN A 15 7.32 2.32 4.64
C ASN A 15 5.86 2.55 5.04
N GLU A 16 5.54 3.70 5.64
CA GLU A 16 4.15 4.07 5.96
C GLU A 16 3.28 4.14 4.70
N ILE A 17 3.70 4.87 3.65
CA ILE A 17 2.94 4.95 2.38
C ILE A 17 2.77 3.57 1.73
N LYS A 18 3.80 2.72 1.78
CA LYS A 18 3.74 1.35 1.26
C LYS A 18 2.68 0.53 2.02
N LEU A 19 2.72 0.58 3.35
CA LEU A 19 1.77 -0.14 4.21
C LEU A 19 0.34 0.34 3.97
N GLU A 20 0.11 1.64 3.88
CA GLU A 20 -1.20 2.18 3.54
C GLU A 20 -1.69 1.69 2.18
N TYR A 21 -0.80 1.63 1.19
CA TYR A 21 -1.14 1.09 -0.12
C TYR A 21 -1.56 -0.39 -0.04
N GLU A 22 -0.83 -1.21 0.73
CA GLU A 22 -1.16 -2.61 0.98
C GLU A 22 -2.53 -2.76 1.67
N TYR A 23 -2.87 -1.87 2.62
CA TYR A 23 -4.19 -1.83 3.24
C TYR A 23 -5.29 -1.49 2.23
N LEU A 24 -5.07 -0.50 1.36
CA LEU A 24 -6.05 -0.14 0.32
C LEU A 24 -6.27 -1.27 -0.68
N ASP A 25 -5.22 -2.00 -1.06
CA ASP A 25 -5.31 -3.18 -1.92
C ASP A 25 -6.09 -4.33 -1.25
N SER A 26 -5.78 -4.63 0.01
CA SER A 26 -6.52 -5.61 0.81
C SER A 26 -8.01 -5.25 0.91
N PHE A 27 -8.32 -3.97 1.16
CA PHE A 27 -9.69 -3.49 1.23
C PHE A 27 -10.41 -3.62 -0.13
N THR A 28 -9.73 -3.31 -1.23
CA THR A 28 -10.30 -3.46 -2.60
C THR A 28 -10.62 -4.92 -2.89
N LYS A 29 -9.74 -5.86 -2.51
CA LYS A 29 -9.99 -7.31 -2.62
C LYS A 29 -11.19 -7.76 -1.79
N MET A 30 -11.35 -7.23 -0.58
CA MET A 30 -12.51 -7.51 0.26
C MET A 30 -13.82 -7.04 -0.41
N LEU A 31 -13.83 -5.84 -1.01
CA LEU A 31 -14.99 -5.33 -1.75
C LEU A 31 -15.32 -6.20 -2.97
N ALA A 32 -14.31 -6.65 -3.71
CA ALA A 32 -14.48 -7.59 -4.83
C ALA A 32 -15.11 -8.91 -4.38
N ALA A 33 -14.62 -9.47 -3.26
CA ALA A 33 -15.18 -10.69 -2.67
C ALA A 33 -16.63 -10.49 -2.21
N LYS A 34 -16.95 -9.35 -1.59
CA LYS A 34 -18.33 -9.00 -1.21
C LYS A 34 -19.23 -8.99 -2.45
N ARG A 35 -18.84 -8.27 -3.49
CA ARG A 35 -19.61 -8.21 -4.75
C ARG A 35 -19.88 -9.61 -5.32
N ALA A 36 -18.87 -10.49 -5.35
CA ALA A 36 -19.05 -11.86 -5.82
C ALA A 36 -20.07 -12.65 -4.96
N MET A 37 -20.11 -12.41 -3.65
CA MET A 37 -21.13 -12.98 -2.77
C MET A 37 -22.53 -12.44 -3.10
N ASP A 38 -22.68 -11.14 -3.36
CA ASP A 38 -23.96 -10.54 -3.75
C ASP A 38 -24.45 -11.09 -5.09
N GLU A 39 -23.57 -11.23 -6.08
CA GLU A 39 -23.91 -11.78 -7.40
C GLU A 39 -24.40 -13.22 -7.28
N LYS A 40 -23.74 -14.02 -6.44
CA LYS A 40 -24.18 -15.38 -6.13
C LYS A 40 -25.55 -15.37 -5.46
N TYR A 41 -25.74 -14.53 -4.44
CA TYR A 41 -27.01 -14.46 -3.72
C TYR A 41 -28.16 -14.00 -4.63
N LEU A 42 -27.94 -13.01 -5.48
CA LEU A 42 -28.91 -12.58 -6.49
C LEU A 42 -29.26 -13.72 -7.46
N THR A 43 -28.28 -14.53 -7.85
CA THR A 43 -28.51 -15.70 -8.70
C THR A 43 -29.37 -16.75 -8.01
N ASP A 44 -29.14 -16.99 -6.72
CA ASP A 44 -29.94 -17.91 -5.90
C ASP A 44 -31.39 -17.39 -5.75
N LEU A 45 -31.57 -16.08 -5.51
CA LEU A 45 -32.90 -15.44 -5.44
C LEU A 45 -33.66 -15.54 -6.77
N ARG A 46 -33.00 -15.28 -7.91
CA ARG A 46 -33.61 -15.44 -9.24
C ARG A 46 -33.99 -16.88 -9.52
N SER A 47 -33.19 -17.84 -9.04
CA SER A 47 -33.50 -19.26 -9.17
C SER A 47 -34.73 -19.64 -8.35
N LEU A 48 -34.87 -19.07 -7.14
CA LEU A 48 -36.06 -19.23 -6.31
C LEU A 48 -37.31 -18.61 -6.98
N GLU A 49 -37.22 -17.38 -7.48
CA GLU A 49 -38.32 -16.74 -8.23
C GLU A 49 -38.79 -17.62 -9.40
N ASN A 50 -37.85 -18.14 -10.19
CA ASN A 50 -38.19 -18.99 -11.33
C ASN A 50 -38.83 -20.31 -10.91
N ALA A 51 -38.33 -20.95 -9.84
CA ALA A 51 -38.87 -22.21 -9.34
C ALA A 51 -40.31 -22.08 -8.81
N TRP A 52 -40.67 -20.91 -8.27
CA TRP A 52 -41.98 -20.66 -7.67
C TRP A 52 -42.89 -19.77 -8.51
N LYS A 53 -42.50 -19.44 -9.76
CA LYS A 53 -43.22 -18.50 -10.63
C LYS A 53 -44.69 -18.87 -10.84
N GLU A 54 -44.97 -20.14 -11.08
CA GLU A 54 -46.35 -20.65 -11.25
C GLU A 54 -47.14 -20.58 -9.94
N ALA A 55 -46.51 -20.94 -8.82
CA ALA A 55 -47.14 -20.88 -7.50
C ALA A 55 -47.48 -19.43 -7.10
N TRP A 56 -46.60 -18.48 -7.38
CA TRP A 56 -46.86 -17.05 -7.13
C TRP A 56 -48.06 -16.54 -7.93
N ALA A 57 -48.21 -16.95 -9.19
CA ALA A 57 -49.38 -16.60 -10.00
C ALA A 57 -50.66 -17.18 -9.38
N ASN A 58 -50.64 -18.44 -8.98
CA ASN A 58 -51.79 -19.10 -8.34
C ASN A 58 -52.14 -18.48 -6.97
N TRP A 59 -51.14 -18.06 -6.19
CA TRP A 59 -51.35 -17.39 -4.91
C TRP A 59 -51.94 -16.00 -5.07
N ALA A 60 -51.63 -15.29 -6.15
CA ALA A 60 -52.17 -13.96 -6.43
C ALA A 60 -53.70 -13.97 -6.58
N GLU A 61 -54.27 -15.08 -7.04
CA GLU A 61 -55.72 -15.28 -7.17
C GLU A 61 -56.37 -15.86 -5.89
N SER A 62 -55.55 -16.23 -4.90
CA SER A 62 -56.03 -16.90 -3.69
C SER A 62 -56.50 -15.92 -2.60
N GLY A 63 -57.43 -16.38 -1.75
CA GLY A 63 -57.88 -15.60 -0.58
C GLY A 63 -56.80 -15.34 0.49
N ILE A 64 -55.67 -16.05 0.44
CA ILE A 64 -54.53 -15.85 1.35
C ILE A 64 -53.51 -14.84 0.81
N TRP A 65 -53.72 -14.29 -0.39
CA TRP A 65 -52.81 -13.32 -1.00
C TRP A 65 -52.45 -12.13 -0.12
N PRO A 66 -53.38 -11.50 0.64
CA PRO A 66 -53.02 -10.37 1.50
C PRO A 66 -51.97 -10.72 2.57
N LEU A 67 -51.88 -12.00 2.98
CA LEU A 67 -50.90 -12.47 3.95
C LEU A 67 -49.52 -12.72 3.30
N ILE A 68 -49.48 -13.22 2.06
CA ILE A 68 -48.25 -13.65 1.38
C ILE A 68 -47.63 -12.50 0.57
N SER A 69 -48.45 -11.63 -0.01
CA SER A 69 -48.00 -10.56 -0.91
C SER A 69 -46.92 -9.64 -0.34
N PRO A 70 -46.93 -9.23 0.95
CA PRO A 70 -45.85 -8.38 1.47
C PRO A 70 -44.49 -9.08 1.44
N PHE A 71 -44.46 -10.40 1.65
CA PHE A 71 -43.23 -11.19 1.62
C PHE A 71 -42.71 -11.38 0.20
N VAL A 72 -43.60 -11.59 -0.77
CA VAL A 72 -43.23 -11.64 -2.20
C VAL A 72 -42.72 -10.28 -2.69
N SER A 73 -43.35 -9.19 -2.26
CA SER A 73 -42.87 -7.83 -2.54
C SER A 73 -41.49 -7.58 -1.93
N TYR A 74 -41.28 -7.95 -0.66
CA TYR A 74 -39.96 -7.87 -0.01
C TYR A 74 -38.88 -8.58 -0.83
N PHE A 75 -39.15 -9.80 -1.30
CA PHE A 75 -38.21 -10.56 -2.13
C PHE A 75 -37.84 -9.82 -3.42
N LYS A 76 -38.82 -9.23 -4.10
CA LYS A 76 -38.58 -8.45 -5.32
C LYS A 76 -37.79 -7.18 -5.04
N ASP A 77 -38.11 -6.49 -3.95
CA ASP A 77 -37.40 -5.29 -3.53
C ASP A 77 -35.94 -5.61 -3.16
N GLU A 78 -35.69 -6.74 -2.49
CA GLU A 78 -34.35 -7.24 -2.15
C GLU A 78 -33.54 -7.55 -3.42
N MET A 79 -34.11 -8.26 -4.38
CA MET A 79 -33.48 -8.52 -5.68
C MET A 79 -33.13 -7.21 -6.40
N GLY A 80 -34.09 -6.27 -6.50
CA GLY A 80 -33.86 -4.98 -7.15
C GLY A 80 -32.86 -4.09 -6.39
N HIS A 81 -32.73 -4.25 -5.07
CA HIS A 81 -31.69 -3.58 -4.29
C HIS A 81 -30.30 -4.16 -4.59
N LEU A 82 -30.17 -5.49 -4.66
CA LEU A 82 -28.91 -6.15 -4.99
C LEU A 82 -28.45 -5.80 -6.40
N GLU A 83 -29.35 -5.82 -7.39
CA GLU A 83 -29.05 -5.43 -8.78
C GLU A 83 -28.47 -4.02 -8.86
N ARG A 84 -29.17 -3.04 -8.30
CA ARG A 84 -28.70 -1.64 -8.26
C ARG A 84 -27.36 -1.51 -7.54
N THR A 85 -27.17 -2.25 -6.46
CA THR A 85 -25.91 -2.22 -5.70
C THR A 85 -24.75 -2.77 -6.54
N ILE A 86 -24.95 -3.92 -7.19
CA ILE A 86 -23.94 -4.54 -8.06
C ILE A 86 -23.60 -3.63 -9.25
N GLU A 87 -24.61 -3.09 -9.93
CA GLU A 87 -24.44 -2.20 -11.09
C GLU A 87 -23.61 -0.96 -10.76
N GLU A 88 -23.75 -0.41 -9.56
CA GLU A 88 -23.02 0.77 -9.14
C GLU A 88 -21.64 0.51 -8.57
N ILE A 89 -21.48 -0.60 -7.84
CA ILE A 89 -20.21 -1.01 -7.26
C ILE A 89 -19.24 -1.45 -8.35
N THR A 90 -19.72 -2.17 -9.37
CA THR A 90 -18.91 -2.73 -10.46
C THR A 90 -17.98 -1.72 -11.14
N PRO A 91 -18.46 -0.59 -11.70
CA PRO A 91 -17.59 0.36 -12.39
C PRO A 91 -16.62 1.06 -11.44
N LYS A 92 -17.01 1.27 -10.17
CA LYS A 92 -16.13 1.89 -9.16
C LYS A 92 -15.01 0.94 -8.75
N LEU A 93 -15.33 -0.33 -8.54
CA LEU A 93 -14.34 -1.37 -8.22
C LEU A 93 -13.35 -1.54 -9.38
N LYS A 94 -13.85 -1.59 -10.62
CA LYS A 94 -13.01 -1.69 -11.82
C LYS A 94 -12.03 -0.51 -11.92
N LYS A 95 -12.48 0.72 -11.64
CA LYS A 95 -11.59 1.88 -11.56
C LYS A 95 -10.52 1.75 -10.47
N LEU A 96 -10.87 1.19 -9.31
CA LEU A 96 -9.93 0.96 -8.20
C LEU A 96 -8.89 -0.13 -8.52
N GLU A 97 -9.28 -1.15 -9.29
CA GLU A 97 -8.39 -2.21 -9.79
C GLU A 97 -7.45 -1.69 -10.90
N GLU A 98 -7.97 -0.82 -11.78
CA GLU A 98 -7.21 -0.19 -12.87
C GLU A 98 -6.32 0.98 -12.39
N ALA A 99 -6.68 1.61 -11.26
CA ALA A 99 -5.87 2.65 -10.64
C ALA A 99 -4.50 2.07 -10.27
N ALA A 100 -3.50 2.44 -11.06
CA ALA A 100 -2.17 1.85 -11.02
C ALA A 100 -1.62 1.80 -9.59
N SER A 101 -1.18 0.60 -9.20
CA SER A 101 -0.39 0.45 -7.99
C SER A 101 0.95 1.18 -8.10
N PRO A 102 1.42 1.88 -7.05
CA PRO A 102 2.82 2.29 -6.86
C PRO A 102 3.79 1.14 -7.15
N ALA A 103 3.38 -0.11 -6.94
CA ALA A 103 4.17 -1.29 -7.29
C ALA A 103 4.36 -1.48 -8.82
N HIS A 104 3.50 -0.89 -9.65
CA HIS A 104 3.56 -0.89 -11.11
C HIS A 104 4.14 0.39 -11.72
N PHE A 105 4.62 1.33 -10.90
CA PHE A 105 5.43 2.45 -11.42
C PHE A 105 6.81 1.92 -11.83
N TYR A 106 6.86 1.31 -13.01
CA TYR A 106 8.06 0.84 -13.69
C TYR A 106 8.85 2.03 -14.26
N TYR A 107 9.25 2.97 -13.40
CA TYR A 107 10.23 3.99 -13.76
C TYR A 107 11.64 3.40 -13.63
N GLY A 108 12.00 2.49 -14.55
CA GLY A 108 13.35 1.94 -14.73
C GLY A 108 14.00 1.38 -13.45
N GLU A 109 13.98 0.06 -13.26
CA GLU A 109 14.69 -0.66 -12.18
C GLU A 109 14.37 -0.24 -10.73
N PHE A 110 13.48 0.72 -10.50
CA PHE A 110 13.22 1.29 -9.18
C PHE A 110 11.97 0.68 -8.55
N TYR A 111 12.17 -0.34 -7.72
CA TYR A 111 11.10 -0.92 -6.89
C TYR A 111 11.07 -0.17 -5.55
N PRO A 112 10.03 0.64 -5.23
CA PRO A 112 10.00 1.42 -3.99
C PRO A 112 10.21 0.55 -2.75
N GLY A 113 9.71 -0.69 -2.80
CA GLY A 113 9.83 -1.67 -1.72
C GLY A 113 11.22 -2.25 -1.48
N THR A 114 12.20 -1.99 -2.33
CA THR A 114 13.61 -2.41 -2.14
C THR A 114 14.62 -1.27 -2.25
N THR A 115 14.21 -0.11 -2.78
CA THR A 115 15.17 0.94 -3.11
C THR A 115 15.66 1.73 -1.89
N PHE A 116 14.96 1.62 -0.76
CA PHE A 116 15.35 2.27 0.50
C PHE A 116 15.83 1.27 1.56
N ASP A 117 15.86 -0.03 1.25
CA ASP A 117 16.27 -1.07 2.21
C ASP A 117 17.74 -0.88 2.66
N ASP A 118 18.57 -0.30 1.80
CA ASP A 118 19.97 -0.02 2.11
C ASP A 118 20.18 1.37 2.75
N LEU A 119 19.17 2.24 2.85
CA LEU A 119 19.34 3.58 3.41
C LEU A 119 19.69 3.54 4.90
N ASP A 120 18.94 2.75 5.68
CA ASP A 120 19.19 2.63 7.12
C ASP A 120 20.52 1.91 7.37
N SER A 121 20.77 0.77 6.72
CA SER A 121 22.04 0.03 6.91
C SER A 121 23.28 0.84 6.50
N THR A 122 23.20 1.64 5.43
CA THR A 122 24.31 2.52 5.03
C THR A 122 24.48 3.70 5.96
N TYR A 123 23.40 4.26 6.51
CA TYR A 123 23.43 5.29 7.55
C TYR A 123 24.06 4.77 8.84
N GLN A 124 23.60 3.64 9.37
CA GLN A 124 24.15 3.03 10.59
C GLN A 124 25.64 2.73 10.45
N LYS A 125 26.05 2.22 9.27
CA LYS A 125 27.46 1.95 8.98
C LYS A 125 28.30 3.21 8.93
N GLU A 126 27.81 4.29 8.32
CA GLU A 126 28.49 5.59 8.35
C GLU A 126 28.64 6.12 9.78
N GLN A 127 27.59 6.05 10.59
CA GLN A 127 27.63 6.46 11.99
C GLN A 127 28.62 5.63 12.82
N GLN A 128 28.68 4.32 12.60
CA GLN A 128 29.63 3.43 13.25
C GLN A 128 31.08 3.79 12.89
N GLU A 129 31.38 3.91 11.59
CA GLU A 129 32.73 4.24 11.13
C GLU A 129 33.13 5.67 11.52
N SER A 130 32.19 6.62 11.58
CA SER A 130 32.42 7.98 12.07
C SER A 130 32.90 7.99 13.51
N LYS A 131 32.27 7.19 14.39
CA LYS A 131 32.68 7.05 15.79
C LYS A 131 34.09 6.49 15.92
N ILE A 132 34.47 5.56 15.04
CA ILE A 132 35.81 4.96 15.02
C ILE A 132 36.84 5.99 14.51
N ALA A 133 36.55 6.68 13.40
CA ALA A 133 37.42 7.68 12.82
C ALA A 133 37.65 8.88 13.76
N ARG A 134 36.64 9.30 14.54
CA ARG A 134 36.78 10.37 15.55
C ARG A 134 37.71 10.01 16.72
N ARG A 135 38.03 8.73 16.91
CA ARG A 135 38.97 8.26 17.94
C ARG A 135 40.42 8.20 17.43
N ILE A 136 40.65 8.52 16.16
CA ILE A 136 42.00 8.64 15.62
C ILE A 136 42.69 9.82 16.31
N ASP A 137 43.72 9.52 17.09
CA ASP A 137 44.56 10.50 17.78
C ASP A 137 45.95 10.60 17.14
N SER A 138 46.72 11.59 17.56
CA SER A 138 48.09 11.80 17.08
C SER A 138 48.99 10.59 17.36
N THR A 139 48.77 9.88 18.47
CA THR A 139 49.50 8.65 18.82
C THR A 139 49.29 7.54 17.78
N SER A 140 48.03 7.31 17.40
CA SER A 140 47.64 6.30 16.41
C SER A 140 48.21 6.63 15.03
N VAL A 141 48.16 7.91 14.65
CA VAL A 141 48.73 8.40 13.38
C VAL A 141 50.24 8.21 13.35
N ASN A 142 50.95 8.59 14.42
CA ASN A 142 52.40 8.45 14.52
C ASN A 142 52.84 6.97 14.53
N SER A 143 52.12 6.10 15.26
CA SER A 143 52.41 4.66 15.25
C SER A 143 52.16 4.02 13.88
N TRP A 144 51.22 4.53 13.09
CA TRP A 144 50.96 4.01 11.75
C TRP A 144 52.05 4.47 10.78
N HIS A 145 52.43 5.75 10.81
CA HIS A 145 53.52 6.28 10.00
C HIS A 145 54.84 5.54 10.22
N SER A 146 55.15 5.16 11.48
CA SER A 146 56.38 4.43 11.78
C SER A 146 56.38 2.96 11.35
N LYS A 147 55.20 2.37 11.10
CA LYS A 147 55.04 0.96 10.69
C LYS A 147 54.79 0.79 9.19
N ALA A 148 54.52 1.86 8.46
CA ALA A 148 54.24 1.79 7.03
C ALA A 148 55.52 1.41 6.25
N GLN A 149 55.43 0.34 5.45
CA GLN A 149 56.56 -0.22 4.70
C GLN A 149 56.60 0.25 3.23
N SER A 150 55.51 0.85 2.73
CA SER A 150 55.40 1.37 1.37
C SER A 150 54.67 2.71 1.31
N LEU A 151 54.88 3.46 0.23
CA LEU A 151 54.15 4.72 -0.03
C LEU A 151 52.62 4.52 -0.09
N GLN A 152 52.15 3.34 -0.53
CA GLN A 152 50.73 3.00 -0.55
C GLN A 152 50.16 2.72 0.84
N ASP A 153 51.01 2.24 1.76
CA ASP A 153 50.66 2.08 3.17
C ASP A 153 50.63 3.42 3.92
N CYS A 154 51.30 4.47 3.41
CA CYS A 154 51.39 5.81 4.01
C CYS A 154 50.25 6.78 3.61
N LEU A 155 49.25 6.37 2.83
CA LEU A 155 48.27 7.33 2.29
C LEU A 155 47.18 7.71 3.30
N LEU A 156 46.60 6.74 4.00
CA LEU A 156 45.54 6.95 5.00
C LEU A 156 45.47 5.73 5.93
N LEU A 157 45.18 5.98 7.21
CA LEU A 157 44.80 4.94 8.18
C LEU A 157 43.58 4.15 7.69
N GLU A 158 43.54 2.85 8.01
CA GLU A 158 42.45 1.97 7.61
C GLU A 158 41.08 2.45 8.13
N GLN A 159 41.05 2.97 9.36
CA GLN A 159 39.86 3.56 9.97
C GLN A 159 39.32 4.75 9.14
N ASP A 160 40.20 5.64 8.66
CA ASP A 160 39.80 6.76 7.81
C ASP A 160 39.34 6.29 6.41
N ARG A 161 40.01 5.28 5.85
CA ARG A 161 39.58 4.65 4.59
C ARG A 161 38.18 4.04 4.70
N ASN A 162 37.91 3.32 5.79
CA ASN A 162 36.62 2.69 6.03
C ASN A 162 35.51 3.73 6.23
N TYR A 163 35.80 4.80 6.99
CA TYR A 163 34.89 5.92 7.14
C TYR A 163 34.55 6.58 5.79
N ARG A 164 35.56 6.94 4.98
CA ARG A 164 35.33 7.52 3.64
C ARG A 164 34.51 6.62 2.72
N ARG A 165 34.76 5.30 2.75
CA ARG A 165 33.95 4.33 1.99
C ARG A 165 32.50 4.29 2.48
N ALA A 166 32.27 4.35 3.79
CA ALA A 166 30.93 4.37 4.36
C ALA A 166 30.18 5.66 3.98
N VAL A 167 30.82 6.83 4.10
CA VAL A 167 30.28 8.12 3.66
C VAL A 167 29.92 8.09 2.17
N TRP A 168 30.82 7.58 1.31
CA TRP A 168 30.54 7.50 -0.12
C TRP A 168 29.31 6.62 -0.44
N LYS A 169 29.19 5.47 0.24
CA LYS A 169 28.04 4.56 0.08
C LYS A 169 26.74 5.23 0.55
N GLN A 170 26.76 5.85 1.72
CA GLN A 170 25.61 6.57 2.28
C GLN A 170 25.21 7.75 1.37
N HIS A 171 26.17 8.54 0.87
CA HIS A 171 25.89 9.62 -0.08
C HIS A 171 25.26 9.11 -1.39
N LYS A 172 25.75 7.98 -1.94
CA LYS A 172 25.15 7.36 -3.13
C LYS A 172 23.72 6.88 -2.86
N ALA A 173 23.46 6.31 -1.69
CA ALA A 173 22.13 5.89 -1.28
C ALA A 173 21.18 7.10 -1.17
N VAL A 174 21.60 8.16 -0.47
CA VAL A 174 20.84 9.42 -0.34
C VAL A 174 20.56 10.04 -1.71
N LYS A 175 21.55 10.12 -2.61
CA LYS A 175 21.34 10.69 -3.95
C LYS A 175 20.30 9.94 -4.77
N ARG A 176 20.27 8.60 -4.66
CA ARG A 176 19.23 7.77 -5.29
C ARG A 176 17.86 8.05 -4.67
N ALA A 177 17.78 8.09 -3.33
CA ALA A 177 16.55 8.37 -2.61
C ALA A 177 15.98 9.75 -2.96
N THR A 178 16.81 10.80 -2.95
CA THR A 178 16.41 12.16 -3.33
C THR A 178 15.93 12.22 -4.77
N LYS A 179 16.60 11.54 -5.71
CA LYS A 179 16.19 11.50 -7.13
C LYS A 179 14.80 10.87 -7.27
N TRP A 180 14.53 9.80 -6.54
CA TRP A 180 13.19 9.19 -6.53
C TRP A 180 12.16 10.12 -5.91
N TYR A 181 12.48 10.70 -4.74
CA TYR A 181 11.54 11.59 -4.04
C TYR A 181 11.09 12.74 -4.95
N ILE A 182 12.03 13.38 -5.64
CA ILE A 182 11.72 14.49 -6.55
C ILE A 182 10.88 14.03 -7.76
N LYS A 183 11.17 12.85 -8.32
CA LYS A 183 10.57 12.41 -9.59
C LYS A 183 9.26 11.64 -9.43
N CYS A 184 9.14 10.84 -8.38
CA CYS A 184 8.10 9.83 -8.25
C CYS A 184 7.11 10.15 -7.13
N MET A 185 7.57 10.78 -6.03
CA MET A 185 6.71 11.07 -4.88
C MET A 185 5.45 11.88 -5.23
N PRO A 186 5.50 12.93 -6.07
CA PRO A 186 4.29 13.70 -6.40
C PRO A 186 3.20 12.82 -7.01
N VAL A 187 3.58 11.96 -7.96
CA VAL A 187 2.65 11.05 -8.66
C VAL A 187 2.14 9.96 -7.73
N VAL A 188 3.00 9.41 -6.86
CA VAL A 188 2.60 8.40 -5.87
C VAL A 188 1.58 8.99 -4.90
N LEU A 189 1.81 10.20 -4.39
CA LEU A 189 0.90 10.88 -3.47
C LEU A 189 -0.43 11.23 -4.14
N GLU A 190 -0.41 11.74 -5.37
CA GLU A 190 -1.62 12.06 -6.13
C GLU A 190 -2.49 10.82 -6.35
N ASN A 191 -1.89 9.70 -6.79
CA ASN A 191 -2.62 8.45 -6.96
C ASN A 191 -3.12 7.87 -5.65
N HIS A 192 -2.33 7.96 -4.58
CA HIS A 192 -2.76 7.53 -3.26
C HIS A 192 -4.01 8.33 -2.81
N GLN A 193 -3.97 9.66 -2.95
CA GLN A 193 -5.08 10.53 -2.62
C GLN A 193 -6.32 10.21 -3.46
N GLN A 194 -6.16 10.02 -4.78
CA GLN A 194 -7.25 9.67 -5.67
C GLN A 194 -7.89 8.33 -5.28
N ARG A 195 -7.08 7.29 -5.02
CA ARG A 195 -7.60 5.98 -4.59
C ARG A 195 -8.34 6.05 -3.25
N ALA A 196 -7.83 6.84 -2.30
CA ALA A 196 -8.50 7.05 -1.03
C ALA A 196 -9.87 7.71 -1.20
N GLU A 197 -9.98 8.75 -2.05
CA GLU A 197 -11.26 9.39 -2.34
C GLU A 197 -12.21 8.48 -3.13
N ASP A 198 -11.69 7.65 -4.04
CA ASP A 198 -12.50 6.66 -4.77
C ASP A 198 -13.09 5.61 -3.82
N ILE A 199 -12.29 5.11 -2.87
CA ILE A 199 -12.75 4.19 -1.82
C ILE A 199 -13.79 4.87 -0.92
N LYS A 200 -13.57 6.12 -0.51
CA LYS A 200 -14.52 6.86 0.31
C LYS A 200 -15.85 7.10 -0.42
N SER A 201 -15.79 7.50 -1.69
CA SER A 201 -16.98 7.65 -2.55
C SER A 201 -17.72 6.31 -2.74
N HIS A 202 -16.99 5.21 -2.84
CA HIS A 202 -17.55 3.87 -2.87
C HIS A 202 -18.29 3.53 -1.57
N ILE A 203 -17.62 3.69 -0.41
CA ILE A 203 -18.20 3.43 0.91
C ILE A 203 -19.45 4.28 1.13
N GLN A 204 -19.39 5.57 0.79
CA GLN A 204 -20.53 6.48 0.92
C GLN A 204 -21.73 5.98 0.11
N ALA A 205 -21.51 5.61 -1.16
CA ALA A 205 -22.58 5.09 -2.02
C ALA A 205 -23.19 3.79 -1.47
N THR A 206 -22.37 2.90 -0.92
CA THR A 206 -22.83 1.63 -0.34
C THR A 206 -23.59 1.85 0.97
N LEU A 207 -23.13 2.75 1.86
CA LEU A 207 -23.68 2.91 3.20
C LEU A 207 -24.87 3.88 3.28
N THR A 208 -24.93 4.92 2.44
CA THR A 208 -26.05 5.88 2.47
C THR A 208 -27.37 5.32 1.93
N ARG A 209 -27.36 4.13 1.34
CA ARG A 209 -28.56 3.45 0.81
C ARG A 209 -29.35 2.65 1.83
N TYR A 210 -28.78 2.43 3.01
CA TYR A 210 -29.43 1.73 4.12
C TYR A 210 -30.16 2.70 5.08
N ARG A 211 -30.48 3.92 4.63
CA ARG A 211 -31.32 4.90 5.34
C ARG A 211 -32.51 5.27 4.47
#